data_AF-A0A935PRX9-F1
#
_entry.id   AF-A0A935PRX9-F1
#
_cell.length_a   1.000
_cell.length_b   1.000
_cell.length_c   1.000
_cell.angle_alpha   90.00
_cell.angle_beta   90.00
_cell.angle_gamma   90.00
#
_symmetry.space_group_name_H-M   'P 1'
#
loop_
_entity.id
_entity.type
_entity.pdbx_description
1 polymer ?
#
loop_
_entity_poly.entity_id
_entity_poly.type
_entity_poly.pdbx_seq_one_letter_code
_entity_poly.pdbx_strand_id
1 'polypeptide(L)'
;MKNDRILTIHFVDGSKLSFDFPEQAANAAAKQMKVADFMAAKHLVVDSDGGLLIFPVVNIKYMSLRGPAGAFWKEATLPKGTIKGARIRD
;
A
#
# COMPACT_ATOMS: atom_id res chain seq x y z
N MET A 1 10.31 9.01 -13.38
CA MET A 1 8.96 9.27 -13.94
C MET A 1 8.08 9.72 -12.78
N LYS A 2 6.97 10.43 -12.99
CA LYS A 2 6.28 11.14 -11.88
C LYS A 2 5.53 10.24 -10.87
N ASN A 3 5.49 8.92 -11.12
CA ASN A 3 4.78 7.92 -10.33
C ASN A 3 5.71 6.73 -10.02
N ASP A 4 6.55 6.85 -9.00
CA ASP A 4 7.46 5.78 -8.59
C ASP A 4 6.84 4.88 -7.48
N ARG A 5 5.52 4.99 -7.25
CA ARG A 5 4.81 4.22 -6.21
C ARG A 5 4.00 3.09 -6.84
N ILE A 6 4.27 1.88 -6.34
CA ILE A 6 3.73 0.63 -6.85
C ILE A 6 3.05 -0.10 -5.70
N LEU A 7 1.78 -0.46 -5.89
CA LEU A 7 1.06 -1.41 -5.05
C LEU A 7 1.00 -2.73 -5.79
N THR A 8 1.47 -3.81 -5.20
CA THR A 8 1.26 -5.16 -5.71
C THR A 8 0.49 -5.99 -4.69
N ILE A 9 -0.63 -6.52 -5.12
CA ILE A 9 -1.50 -7.42 -4.36
C ILE A 9 -1.14 -8.84 -4.77
N HIS A 10 -0.87 -9.70 -3.78
CA HIS A 10 -0.74 -11.13 -3.98
C HIS A 10 -1.97 -11.81 -3.38
N PHE A 11 -2.73 -12.52 -4.21
CA PHE A 11 -3.97 -13.17 -3.81
C PHE A 11 -3.73 -14.56 -3.23
N VAL A 12 -4.71 -15.07 -2.49
CA VAL A 12 -4.64 -16.41 -1.88
C VAL A 12 -4.59 -17.55 -2.90
N ASP A 13 -5.09 -17.32 -4.11
CA ASP A 13 -5.03 -18.26 -5.24
C ASP A 13 -3.67 -18.29 -5.96
N GLY A 14 -2.71 -17.45 -5.53
CA GLY A 14 -1.38 -17.34 -6.11
C GLY A 14 -1.26 -16.32 -7.25
N SER A 15 -2.36 -15.77 -7.75
CA SER A 15 -2.32 -14.67 -8.72
C SER A 15 -1.82 -13.37 -8.09
N LYS A 16 -1.42 -12.41 -8.92
CA LYS A 16 -0.98 -11.08 -8.47
C LYS A 16 -1.45 -9.99 -9.43
N LEU A 17 -1.67 -8.80 -8.87
CA LEU A 17 -2.04 -7.59 -9.61
C LEU A 17 -1.25 -6.40 -9.09
N SER A 18 -0.76 -5.55 -10.00
CA SER A 18 0.07 -4.39 -9.67
C SER A 18 -0.54 -3.09 -10.22
N PHE A 19 -0.44 -2.03 -9.44
CA PHE A 19 -0.91 -0.69 -9.77
C PHE A 19 0.19 0.33 -9.55
N ASP A 20 0.34 1.26 -10.50
CA ASP A 20 1.09 2.49 -10.33
C ASP A 20 0.14 3.59 -9.87
N PHE A 21 0.53 4.36 -8.84
CA PHE A 21 -0.35 5.41 -8.31
C PHE A 21 0.42 6.66 -7.84
N PRO A 22 -0.20 7.85 -7.89
CA PRO A 22 0.42 9.07 -7.43
C PRO A 22 0.40 9.17 -5.89
N GLU A 23 1.00 10.22 -5.34
CA GLU A 23 0.87 10.52 -3.91
C GLU A 23 -0.60 10.71 -3.48
N GLN A 24 -0.97 10.07 -2.37
CA GLN A 24 -2.36 9.98 -1.93
C GLN A 24 -2.74 10.96 -0.82
N ALA A 25 -1.80 11.70 -0.24
CA ALA A 25 -2.07 12.64 0.84
C ALA A 25 -1.02 13.76 0.87
N ALA A 26 -1.47 15.00 1.09
CA ALA A 26 -0.67 16.20 0.94
C ALA A 26 0.22 16.53 2.16
N ASN A 27 -0.10 16.02 3.35
CA ASN A 27 0.64 16.32 4.59
C ASN A 27 0.77 15.10 5.51
N ALA A 28 1.65 15.20 6.51
CA ALA A 28 1.97 14.10 7.42
C ALA A 28 0.76 13.59 8.23
N ALA A 29 -0.11 14.49 8.70
CA ALA A 29 -1.30 14.11 9.47
C ALA A 29 -2.30 13.31 8.59
N ALA A 30 -2.55 13.78 7.36
CA ALA A 30 -3.40 13.09 6.41
C ALA A 30 -2.80 11.73 5.99
N LYS A 31 -1.46 11.65 5.85
CA LYS A 31 -0.76 10.38 5.63
C LYS A 31 -0.97 9.42 6.81
N GLN A 32 -0.87 9.90 8.06
CA GLN A 32 -1.11 9.07 9.24
C GLN A 32 -2.53 8.51 9.28
N MET A 33 -3.53 9.36 9.04
CA MET A 33 -4.94 8.93 9.01
C MET A 33 -5.17 7.89 7.91
N LYS A 34 -4.68 8.14 6.68
CA LYS A 34 -4.79 7.16 5.60
C LYS A 34 -4.12 5.83 5.92
N VAL A 35 -2.96 5.82 6.57
CA VAL A 35 -2.30 4.57 6.99
C VAL A 35 -3.13 3.84 8.04
N ALA A 36 -3.68 4.56 9.03
CA ALA A 36 -4.52 3.96 10.06
C ALA A 36 -5.80 3.35 9.46
N ASP A 37 -6.49 4.09 8.59
CA ASP A 37 -7.71 3.64 7.92
C ASP A 37 -7.42 2.43 7.02
N PHE A 38 -6.32 2.48 6.27
CA PHE A 38 -5.88 1.37 5.42
C PHE A 38 -5.63 0.09 6.23
N MET A 39 -4.99 0.20 7.40
CA MET A 39 -4.72 -0.96 8.25
C MET A 39 -5.99 -1.52 8.92
N ALA A 40 -7.02 -0.69 9.13
CA ALA A 40 -8.29 -1.09 9.71
C ALA A 40 -9.32 -1.58 8.66
N ALA A 41 -9.08 -1.33 7.37
CA ALA A 41 -10.02 -1.61 6.31
C ALA A 41 -10.26 -3.12 6.11
N LYS A 42 -11.53 -3.50 5.92
CA LYS A 42 -11.93 -4.88 5.55
C LYS A 42 -11.82 -5.15 4.04
N HIS A 43 -11.76 -4.07 3.27
CA HIS A 43 -11.66 -4.11 1.81
C HIS A 43 -10.57 -3.16 1.36
N LEU A 44 -9.78 -3.59 0.39
CA LEU A 44 -8.94 -2.71 -0.39
C LEU A 44 -9.75 -2.21 -1.58
N VAL A 45 -9.86 -0.89 -1.72
CA VAL A 45 -10.56 -0.25 -2.82
C VAL A 45 -9.55 0.49 -3.68
N VAL A 46 -9.57 0.23 -4.99
CA VAL A 46 -8.67 0.85 -5.97
C VAL A 46 -9.52 1.44 -7.09
N ASP A 47 -9.40 2.74 -7.31
CA ASP A 47 -9.94 3.42 -8.49
C ASP A 47 -8.91 3.34 -9.62
N SER A 48 -9.24 2.66 -10.71
CA SER A 48 -8.36 2.43 -11.86
C SER A 48 -9.17 2.41 -13.15
N ASP A 49 -8.68 3.09 -14.19
CA ASP A 49 -9.22 3.01 -15.56
C ASP A 49 -10.73 3.28 -15.67
N GLY A 50 -11.25 4.19 -14.83
CA GLY A 50 -12.67 4.55 -14.79
C GLY A 50 -13.56 3.50 -14.10
N GLY A 51 -12.96 2.51 -13.44
CA GLY A 51 -13.64 1.49 -12.67
C GLY A 51 -13.19 1.47 -11.20
N LEU A 52 -14.09 1.03 -10.33
CA LEU A 52 -13.80 0.81 -8.92
C LEU A 52 -13.59 -0.67 -8.66
N LEU A 53 -12.35 -1.06 -8.35
CA LEU A 53 -12.02 -2.42 -7.94
C LEU A 53 -12.10 -2.53 -6.43
N ILE A 54 -12.83 -3.53 -5.93
CA ILE A 54 -13.02 -3.77 -4.49
C ILE A 54 -12.56 -5.19 -4.19
N PHE A 55 -11.51 -5.30 -3.37
CA PHE A 55 -10.91 -6.57 -2.98
C PHE A 55 -11.16 -6.83 -1.48
N PRO A 56 -11.87 -7.89 -1.11
CA PRO A 56 -11.92 -8.33 0.29
C PRO A 56 -10.51 -8.65 0.79
N VAL A 57 -10.12 -8.12 1.94
CA VAL A 57 -8.78 -8.37 2.52
C VAL A 57 -8.57 -9.86 2.80
N VAL A 58 -9.64 -10.61 3.09
CA VAL A 58 -9.60 -12.07 3.28
C VAL A 58 -9.10 -12.85 2.06
N ASN A 59 -9.19 -12.27 0.85
CA ASN A 59 -8.71 -12.88 -0.38
C ASN A 59 -7.28 -12.44 -0.74
N ILE A 60 -6.69 -11.53 0.05
CA ILE A 60 -5.35 -11.01 -0.16
C ILE A 60 -4.39 -11.75 0.78
N LYS A 61 -3.41 -12.43 0.19
CA LYS A 61 -2.35 -13.11 0.95
C LYS A 61 -1.39 -12.11 1.58
N TYR A 62 -0.92 -11.15 0.78
CA TYR A 62 -0.16 -10.00 1.26
C TYR A 62 -0.14 -8.87 0.21
N MET A 63 0.18 -7.67 0.67
CA MET A 63 0.40 -6.50 -0.18
C MET A 63 1.85 -6.07 -0.09
N SER A 64 2.45 -5.70 -1.21
CA SER A 64 3.75 -5.04 -1.25
C SER A 64 3.60 -3.65 -1.83
N LEU A 65 4.10 -2.67 -1.08
CA LEU A 65 4.04 -1.27 -1.45
C LEU A 65 5.47 -0.77 -1.59
N ARG A 66 5.79 -0.26 -2.78
CA ARG A 66 7.09 0.31 -3.12
C ARG A 66 6.89 1.76 -3.51
N GLY A 67 7.89 2.57 -3.24
CA GLY A 67 7.87 4.01 -3.50
C GLY A 67 9.30 4.54 -3.59
N PRO A 68 9.51 5.74 -4.14
CA PRO A 68 10.83 6.33 -4.26
C PRO A 68 11.42 6.52 -2.85
N ALA A 69 12.65 6.05 -2.62
CA ALA A 69 13.46 6.26 -1.41
C ALA A 69 12.67 6.26 -0.07
N GLY A 70 11.88 5.21 0.18
CA GLY A 70 11.12 5.03 1.44
C GLY A 70 9.76 5.73 1.50
N ALA A 71 9.22 6.20 0.37
CA ALA A 71 8.01 7.03 0.31
C ALA A 71 6.68 6.24 0.32
N PHE A 72 6.04 6.29 1.48
CA PHE A 72 4.61 6.58 1.77
C PHE A 72 4.50 6.79 3.29
N TRP A 73 5.35 6.06 4.02
CA TRP A 73 5.40 5.95 5.47
C TRP A 73 6.52 6.75 6.13
N LYS A 74 7.38 7.41 5.37
CA LYS A 74 8.51 8.15 5.96
C LYS A 74 8.04 9.23 6.94
N GLU A 75 6.86 9.78 6.68
CA GLU A 75 6.18 10.77 7.51
C GLU A 75 4.97 10.19 8.28
N ALA A 76 4.62 8.92 8.05
CA ALA A 76 3.54 8.24 8.76
C ALA A 76 4.13 7.28 9.80
N THR A 77 3.62 7.34 11.01
CA THR A 77 3.93 6.38 12.06
C THR A 77 3.36 5.02 11.68
N LEU A 78 4.26 4.13 11.23
CA LEU A 78 3.99 2.71 11.09
C LEU A 78 3.70 2.06 12.45
N PRO A 79 3.00 0.92 12.48
CA PRO A 79 2.79 0.16 13.71
C PRO A 79 4.07 -0.02 14.52
N LYS A 80 3.99 0.04 15.86
CA LYS A 80 5.16 0.00 16.75
C LYS A 80 6.04 -1.25 16.56
N GLY A 81 5.44 -2.37 16.13
CA GLY A 81 6.15 -3.62 15.85
C GLY A 81 6.80 -3.70 14.46
N THR A 82 6.76 -2.65 13.64
CA THR A 82 7.34 -2.69 12.29
C THR A 82 8.87 -2.74 12.36
N ILE A 83 9.46 -3.78 11.77
CA ILE A 83 10.91 -3.90 11.57
C ILE A 83 11.33 -2.96 10.45
N LYS A 84 12.17 -1.96 10.77
CA LYS A 84 12.66 -0.96 9.83
C LYS A 84 14.01 -1.39 9.25
N GLY A 85 14.28 -1.04 7.99
CA GLY A 85 15.58 -1.28 7.35
C GLY A 85 15.87 -2.75 7.01
N ALA A 86 14.88 -3.64 7.08
CA ALA A 86 15.04 -5.03 6.68
C ALA A 86 15.38 -5.16 5.19
N ARG A 87 16.17 -6.18 4.85
CA ARG A 87 16.49 -6.57 3.47
C ARG A 87 16.11 -8.03 3.27
N ILE A 88 15.68 -8.37 2.06
CA ILE A 88 15.49 -9.77 1.68
C ILE A 88 16.87 -10.43 1.72
N ARG A 89 16.95 -11.58 2.38
CA ARG A 89 18.14 -12.43 2.37
C ARG A 89 17.96 -13.45 1.25
N ASP A 90 18.94 -13.50 0.36
CA ASP A 90 19.03 -14.52 -0.69
C ASP A 90 19.41 -15.90 -0.11
#